data_AF-A0A536UHD8-F1
#
_entry.id   AF-A0A536UHD8-F1
#
_cell.length_a   1.000
_cell.length_b   1.000
_cell.length_c   1.000
_cell.angle_alpha   90.00
_cell.angle_beta   90.00
_cell.angle_gamma   90.00
#
_symmetry.space_group_name_H-M   'P 1'
#
loop_
_entity.id
_entity.type
_entity.pdbx_description
1 polymer ?
#
loop_
_entity_poly.entity_id
_entity_poly.type
_entity_poly.pdbx_seq_one_letter_code
_entity_poly.pdbx_strand_id
1 'polypeptide(L)'
;MTRSPFAGPCLRQSLPGAGAIIISLVCQSAGLAAPNAMVAVIDDRQNADRLLVVDCMLPGQVRQLGTGITYMAPRRAIKTTGSECAIRGGEYVAYDRSNYATALKVWLPSAQGGDKVAQTNVGEIYEKGLGTAPDYANAALWYQKAADQGYPRALINLGFLYEQGLGVSKDQANALKLYRKAAGLEGSINLDAAPATASKEELDSLRKELERTRQELEKARRALDEERLKSSQEIERLTQKKLQAAAAGNTEETRRLESLLKEREAELEKRRTQVAQSEQANEDFKARLARLEGESASLRQELETAQRQLAQSQRDIEDKKNAAAEAERKLDAMQSELAHQKNAAAPADPARIKALEAELEKSRTEFMRQKQDISRLETDVTGYKEKVSKLELRPEAPKQQAPRQLVAMAPPSIQIIDPPIVLTRDTATVKVRSGVGARPVVGRVTAAAGLLSFTANDVPQDIDGDGMFKTSVDLGAGKTRVTMVAVDRQGKRAALEFFLESDAAVIKPVATAPPRLAGQNLGLGKY
;
A
#
# COMPACT_ATOMS: atom_id res chain seq x y z
N MET A 1 -7.39 34.58 -43.68
CA MET A 1 -6.98 33.73 -42.56
C MET A 1 -5.69 34.29 -41.99
N THR A 2 -5.81 34.86 -40.78
CA THR A 2 -4.80 35.09 -39.73
C THR A 2 -3.43 35.73 -40.04
N ARG A 3 -3.38 37.05 -39.75
CA ARG A 3 -2.41 37.83 -38.95
C ARG A 3 -0.92 37.93 -39.35
N SER A 4 -0.58 39.13 -39.83
CA SER A 4 0.64 39.92 -39.52
C SER A 4 0.56 40.52 -38.08
N PRO A 5 1.46 41.40 -37.56
CA PRO A 5 2.85 41.78 -37.92
C PRO A 5 3.79 42.17 -36.70
N PHE A 6 5.01 42.67 -37.03
CA PHE A 6 5.79 43.79 -36.41
C PHE A 6 6.47 43.73 -35.01
N ALA A 7 7.77 44.10 -35.06
CA ALA A 7 8.53 45.07 -34.23
C ALA A 7 9.02 44.75 -32.79
N GLY A 8 10.36 44.67 -32.64
CA GLY A 8 11.24 45.26 -31.60
C GLY A 8 10.94 45.10 -30.08
N PRO A 9 11.73 45.74 -29.19
CA PRO A 9 13.18 45.58 -29.02
C PRO A 9 13.60 45.37 -27.54
N CYS A 10 14.92 45.29 -27.34
CA CYS A 10 15.70 45.26 -26.10
C CYS A 10 15.21 46.13 -24.93
N LEU A 11 15.37 45.58 -23.72
CA LEU A 11 15.32 46.33 -22.46
C LEU A 11 16.74 46.76 -22.03
N ARG A 12 16.90 48.08 -21.88
CA ARG A 12 18.02 48.78 -21.23
C ARG A 12 17.98 48.55 -19.71
N GLN A 13 19.15 48.40 -19.10
CA GLN A 13 19.46 49.12 -17.86
C GLN A 13 20.79 49.86 -18.03
N SER A 14 20.78 51.12 -17.61
CA SER A 14 21.82 52.15 -17.65
C SER A 14 22.45 52.28 -16.26
N LEU A 15 23.75 52.56 -16.05
CA LEU A 15 24.43 53.89 -16.02
C LEU A 15 25.78 53.71 -15.22
N PRO A 16 26.69 54.71 -15.08
CA PRO A 16 27.98 54.80 -15.79
C PRO A 16 29.22 54.78 -14.89
N GLY A 17 30.41 54.77 -15.51
CA GLY A 17 31.68 55.09 -14.85
C GLY A 17 32.83 55.21 -15.84
N ALA A 18 33.14 56.45 -16.22
CA ALA A 18 34.15 56.82 -17.21
C ALA A 18 35.60 56.55 -16.74
N GLY A 19 36.47 56.26 -17.70
CA GLY A 19 37.92 56.18 -17.50
C GLY A 19 38.63 55.83 -18.79
N ALA A 20 38.73 56.81 -19.70
CA ALA A 20 39.44 56.70 -20.97
C ALA A 20 40.93 57.02 -20.81
N ILE A 21 41.83 56.19 -21.37
CA ILE A 21 43.17 56.60 -21.85
C ILE A 21 43.53 55.82 -23.13
N ILE A 22 43.32 56.46 -24.29
CA ILE A 22 44.23 56.74 -25.43
C ILE A 22 45.44 55.77 -25.57
N ILE A 23 45.48 54.83 -26.53
CA ILE A 23 45.81 54.90 -27.98
C ILE A 23 47.27 55.32 -28.33
N SER A 24 48.03 54.31 -28.77
CA SER A 24 49.05 54.27 -29.85
C SER A 24 50.44 54.90 -29.72
N LEU A 25 51.48 54.07 -29.91
CA LEU A 25 52.46 54.14 -31.03
C LEU A 25 53.32 52.86 -31.01
N VAL A 26 53.11 51.88 -31.88
CA VAL A 26 53.77 51.67 -33.20
C VAL A 26 55.31 51.63 -33.13
N CYS A 27 55.88 50.44 -33.33
CA CYS A 27 57.00 50.25 -34.25
C CYS A 27 56.94 48.85 -34.90
N GLN A 28 56.81 48.86 -36.23
CA GLN A 28 57.08 47.79 -37.20
C GLN A 28 58.56 47.36 -37.09
N SER A 29 59.11 46.25 -37.57
CA SER A 29 58.74 45.13 -38.45
C SER A 29 59.98 44.21 -38.50
N ALA A 30 59.80 42.90 -38.59
CA ALA A 30 60.49 41.97 -39.50
C ALA A 30 60.40 40.54 -38.96
N GLY A 31 59.93 39.63 -39.80
CA GLY A 31 59.69 38.24 -39.45
C GLY A 31 60.96 37.41 -39.42
N LEU A 32 60.88 36.24 -38.77
CA LEU A 32 60.83 34.92 -39.41
C LEU A 32 60.89 33.85 -38.30
N ALA A 33 60.16 32.76 -38.55
CA ALA A 33 60.32 31.43 -37.96
C ALA A 33 59.82 31.17 -36.52
N ALA A 34 58.66 30.49 -36.46
CA ALA A 34 58.21 29.45 -35.53
C ALA A 34 58.29 29.72 -34.01
N PRO A 35 57.15 29.90 -33.32
CA PRO A 35 57.12 29.77 -31.88
C PRO A 35 57.02 28.29 -31.51
N ASN A 36 58.04 27.81 -30.78
CA ASN A 36 57.89 26.74 -29.80
C ASN A 36 56.85 27.22 -28.76
N ALA A 37 55.58 27.01 -29.06
CA ALA A 37 54.55 27.03 -28.05
C ALA A 37 54.68 25.73 -27.26
N MET A 38 55.25 25.83 -26.05
CA MET A 38 55.00 24.85 -25.00
C MET A 38 53.48 24.72 -24.86
N VAL A 39 52.93 23.69 -25.48
CA VAL A 39 51.59 23.20 -25.15
C VAL A 39 51.71 22.76 -23.71
N ALA A 40 51.06 23.49 -22.80
CA ALA A 40 50.77 22.99 -21.48
C ALA A 40 50.11 21.63 -21.66
N VAL A 41 50.85 20.56 -21.35
CA VAL A 41 50.31 19.22 -21.23
C VAL A 41 49.35 19.29 -20.05
N ILE A 42 48.08 19.54 -20.36
CA ILE A 42 47.00 19.14 -19.46
C ILE A 42 47.15 17.63 -19.37
N ASP A 43 47.55 17.15 -18.19
CA ASP A 43 47.64 15.73 -17.87
C ASP A 43 46.22 15.14 -17.91
N ASP A 44 45.78 14.77 -19.11
CA ASP A 44 44.45 14.21 -19.39
C ASP A 44 44.38 12.70 -19.07
N ARG A 45 45.35 12.17 -18.30
CA ARG A 45 45.36 10.77 -17.85
C ARG A 45 44.23 10.41 -16.89
N GLN A 46 43.46 11.40 -16.41
CA GLN A 46 42.31 11.18 -15.53
C GLN A 46 40.96 11.09 -16.25
N ASN A 47 40.90 11.29 -17.57
CA ASN A 47 39.65 11.31 -18.34
C ASN A 47 39.47 10.08 -19.25
N ALA A 48 39.68 8.88 -18.72
CA ALA A 48 39.27 7.64 -19.39
C ALA A 48 37.76 7.59 -19.69
N ASP A 49 36.97 8.49 -19.09
CA ASP A 49 35.52 8.59 -19.26
C ASP A 49 35.09 9.43 -20.48
N ARG A 50 36.03 10.05 -21.22
CA ARG A 50 35.68 11.07 -22.23
C ARG A 50 35.70 10.67 -23.69
N LEU A 51 35.81 9.38 -24.05
CA LEU A 51 35.31 8.75 -25.31
C LEU A 51 35.98 7.37 -25.49
N LEU A 52 35.19 6.31 -25.71
CA LEU A 52 35.42 5.24 -26.71
C LEU A 52 34.35 4.12 -26.61
N VAL A 53 34.22 3.40 -27.71
CA VAL A 53 33.51 2.12 -27.79
C VAL A 53 34.40 1.05 -27.15
N VAL A 54 34.01 0.46 -26.02
CA VAL A 54 34.85 -0.47 -25.23
C VAL A 54 34.22 -1.88 -25.23
N ASP A 55 35.04 -2.90 -25.52
CA ASP A 55 34.66 -4.29 -25.28
C ASP A 55 34.95 -4.66 -23.81
N CYS A 56 33.88 -4.82 -23.02
CA CYS A 56 33.98 -5.05 -21.57
C CYS A 56 34.32 -6.47 -21.17
N MET A 57 34.44 -7.36 -22.15
CA MET A 57 34.91 -8.72 -21.97
C MET A 57 36.44 -8.81 -21.92
N LEU A 58 37.15 -7.72 -22.24
CA LEU A 58 38.60 -7.70 -22.22
C LEU A 58 39.15 -7.55 -20.78
N PRO A 59 40.29 -8.18 -20.46
CA PRO A 59 40.97 -7.97 -19.17
C PRO A 59 41.24 -6.48 -18.92
N GLY A 60 41.17 -6.04 -17.66
CA GLY A 60 41.31 -4.63 -17.28
C GLY A 60 42.61 -3.98 -17.79
N GLN A 61 43.70 -4.75 -17.85
CA GLN A 61 44.99 -4.29 -18.38
C GLN A 61 44.95 -3.99 -19.89
N VAL A 62 44.13 -4.72 -20.66
CA VAL A 62 43.99 -4.52 -22.12
C VAL A 62 43.11 -3.31 -22.42
N ARG A 63 42.14 -3.02 -21.54
CA ARG A 63 41.24 -1.85 -21.66
C ARG A 63 41.96 -0.51 -21.45
N GLN A 64 43.09 -0.50 -20.74
CA GLN A 64 43.87 0.70 -20.45
C GLN A 64 44.84 1.12 -21.58
N LEU A 65 44.95 0.34 -22.66
CA LEU A 65 45.95 0.55 -23.73
C LEU A 65 45.55 1.56 -24.82
N GLY A 66 44.37 2.19 -24.73
CA GLY A 66 44.03 3.36 -25.55
C GLY A 66 43.74 3.10 -27.04
N THR A 67 43.39 4.19 -27.73
CA THR A 67 42.70 4.38 -29.04
C THR A 67 43.29 3.72 -30.30
N GLY A 68 44.32 2.87 -30.20
CA GLY A 68 45.08 2.36 -31.36
C GLY A 68 44.70 0.98 -31.90
N ILE A 69 43.72 0.28 -31.32
CA ILE A 69 43.47 -1.14 -31.61
C ILE A 69 42.15 -1.32 -32.37
N THR A 70 42.21 -1.81 -33.61
CA THR A 70 41.03 -2.18 -34.41
C THR A 70 40.63 -3.62 -34.10
N TYR A 71 39.45 -3.84 -33.51
CA TYR A 71 38.97 -5.18 -33.15
C TYR A 71 38.36 -5.89 -34.35
N MET A 72 38.94 -7.02 -34.79
CA MET A 72 38.41 -7.89 -35.85
C MET A 72 37.41 -8.93 -35.31
N ALA A 73 36.37 -8.51 -34.60
CA ALA A 73 35.31 -9.41 -34.16
C ALA A 73 33.91 -8.89 -34.53
N PRO A 74 32.94 -9.75 -34.89
CA PRO A 74 31.60 -9.36 -35.33
C PRO A 74 30.69 -8.86 -34.17
N ARG A 75 31.26 -8.49 -33.02
CA ARG A 75 30.48 -8.08 -31.84
C ARG A 75 30.31 -6.56 -31.83
N ARG A 76 29.07 -6.10 -31.63
CA ARG A 76 28.78 -4.69 -31.38
C ARG A 76 29.43 -4.27 -30.07
N ALA A 77 30.50 -3.52 -30.17
CA ALA A 77 31.09 -2.90 -29.02
C ALA A 77 30.15 -1.78 -28.50
N ILE A 78 30.09 -1.62 -27.18
CA ILE A 78 29.11 -0.76 -26.49
C ILE A 78 29.81 0.55 -26.15
N LYS A 79 29.14 1.69 -26.42
CA LYS A 79 29.61 3.01 -25.99
C LYS A 79 29.35 3.14 -24.48
N THR A 80 30.39 3.05 -23.67
CA THR A 80 30.32 3.02 -22.19
C THR A 80 31.65 3.54 -21.63
N THR A 81 31.68 3.97 -20.37
CA THR A 81 32.92 4.40 -19.73
C THR A 81 33.76 3.21 -19.26
N GLY A 82 35.07 3.43 -19.01
CA GLY A 82 35.93 2.39 -18.43
C GLY A 82 35.45 1.90 -17.06
N SER A 83 34.85 2.79 -16.28
CA SER A 83 34.24 2.52 -14.97
C SER A 83 32.98 1.64 -15.09
N GLU A 84 32.01 2.01 -15.94
CA GLU A 84 30.81 1.19 -16.23
C GLU A 84 31.20 -0.21 -16.77
N CYS A 85 32.27 -0.25 -17.55
CA CYS A 85 32.82 -1.46 -18.12
C CYS A 85 33.46 -2.38 -17.07
N ALA A 86 34.03 -1.84 -16.00
CA ALA A 86 34.51 -2.62 -14.85
C ALA A 86 33.34 -3.21 -14.05
N ILE A 87 32.26 -2.45 -13.85
CA ILE A 87 31.04 -2.95 -13.20
C ILE A 87 30.45 -4.12 -13.97
N ARG A 88 30.25 -3.97 -15.28
CA ARG A 88 29.74 -5.03 -16.15
C ARG A 88 30.70 -6.22 -16.30
N GLY A 89 32.00 -5.98 -16.24
CA GLY A 89 33.01 -7.05 -16.16
C GLY A 89 32.88 -7.87 -14.87
N GLY A 90 32.56 -7.22 -13.75
CA GLY A 90 32.19 -7.90 -12.50
C GLY A 90 30.90 -8.69 -12.62
N GLU A 91 29.88 -8.16 -13.32
CA GLU A 91 28.61 -8.89 -13.58
C GLU A 91 28.86 -10.14 -14.40
N TYR A 92 29.67 -10.05 -15.45
CA TYR A 92 30.05 -11.20 -16.27
C TYR A 92 30.79 -12.28 -15.44
N VAL A 93 31.73 -11.87 -14.59
CA VAL A 93 32.46 -12.83 -13.74
C VAL A 93 31.53 -13.45 -12.67
N ALA A 94 30.60 -12.66 -12.13
CA ALA A 94 29.62 -13.10 -11.14
C ALA A 94 28.60 -14.07 -11.72
N TYR A 95 27.91 -13.70 -12.79
CA TYR A 95 26.75 -14.42 -13.31
C TYR A 95 27.13 -15.47 -14.37
N ASP A 96 27.96 -15.10 -15.35
CA ASP A 96 28.29 -16.02 -16.46
C ASP A 96 29.33 -17.07 -16.07
N ARG A 97 30.25 -16.72 -15.15
CA ARG A 97 31.27 -17.65 -14.65
C ARG A 97 30.98 -18.17 -13.24
N SER A 98 29.88 -17.73 -12.60
CA SER A 98 29.51 -18.10 -11.23
C SER A 98 30.63 -17.88 -10.21
N ASN A 99 31.57 -16.95 -10.46
CA ASN A 99 32.75 -16.71 -9.64
C ASN A 99 32.65 -15.40 -8.87
N TYR A 100 31.79 -15.41 -7.85
CA TYR A 100 31.47 -14.24 -7.05
C TYR A 100 32.64 -13.75 -6.17
N ALA A 101 33.56 -14.64 -5.78
CA ALA A 101 34.78 -14.25 -5.06
C ALA A 101 35.71 -13.36 -5.91
N THR A 102 35.78 -13.63 -7.22
CA THR A 102 36.55 -12.79 -8.15
C THR A 102 35.77 -11.53 -8.50
N ALA A 103 34.45 -11.61 -8.65
CA ALA A 103 33.59 -10.43 -8.86
C ALA A 103 33.67 -9.45 -7.68
N LEU A 104 33.74 -9.94 -6.45
CA LEU A 104 33.93 -9.11 -5.25
C LEU A 104 35.23 -8.28 -5.36
N LYS A 105 36.34 -8.88 -5.79
CA LYS A 105 37.61 -8.16 -6.00
C LYS A 105 37.52 -7.08 -7.07
N VAL A 106 36.64 -7.25 -8.06
CA VAL A 106 36.41 -6.28 -9.14
C VAL A 106 35.50 -5.14 -8.68
N TRP A 107 34.42 -5.43 -7.94
CA TRP A 107 33.47 -4.41 -7.50
C TRP A 107 33.90 -3.65 -6.25
N LEU A 108 34.73 -4.24 -5.37
CA LEU A 108 35.12 -3.59 -4.10
C LEU A 108 35.83 -2.24 -4.29
N PRO A 109 36.80 -2.08 -5.21
CA PRO A 109 37.43 -0.78 -5.47
C PRO A 109 36.42 0.27 -5.96
N SER A 110 35.52 -0.10 -6.89
CA SER A 110 34.48 0.80 -7.39
C SER A 110 33.46 1.16 -6.32
N ALA A 111 33.08 0.20 -5.45
CA ALA A 111 32.17 0.44 -4.33
C ALA A 111 32.77 1.38 -3.28
N GLN A 112 34.06 1.23 -3.00
CA GLN A 112 34.84 2.15 -2.16
C GLN A 112 34.97 3.54 -2.79
N GLY A 113 35.08 3.60 -4.12
CA GLY A 113 35.07 4.84 -4.90
C GLY A 113 33.70 5.55 -4.97
N GLY A 114 32.66 4.99 -4.35
CA GLY A 114 31.34 5.63 -4.26
C GLY A 114 30.33 5.16 -5.30
N ASP A 115 30.67 4.22 -6.20
CA ASP A 115 29.73 3.77 -7.23
C ASP A 115 28.54 3.00 -6.62
N LYS A 116 27.34 3.56 -6.73
CA LYS A 116 26.10 2.98 -6.16
C LYS A 116 25.74 1.60 -6.70
N VAL A 117 26.09 1.29 -7.96
CA VAL A 117 25.82 -0.02 -8.57
C VAL A 117 26.77 -1.06 -7.98
N ALA A 118 28.06 -0.73 -7.90
CA ALA A 118 29.08 -1.56 -7.25
C ALA A 118 28.75 -1.81 -5.78
N GLN A 119 28.36 -0.77 -5.03
CA GLN A 119 27.96 -0.88 -3.62
C GLN A 119 26.77 -1.84 -3.46
N THR A 120 25.77 -1.78 -4.35
CA THR A 120 24.64 -2.70 -4.31
C THR A 120 25.06 -4.14 -4.62
N ASN A 121 25.91 -4.35 -5.62
CA ASN A 121 26.38 -5.68 -6.00
C ASN A 121 27.27 -6.31 -4.91
N VAL A 122 28.10 -5.51 -4.23
CA VAL A 122 28.88 -5.96 -3.06
C VAL A 122 27.95 -6.32 -1.90
N GLY A 123 26.91 -5.51 -1.64
CA GLY A 123 25.89 -5.82 -0.64
C GLY A 123 25.20 -7.16 -0.91
N GLU A 124 24.87 -7.46 -2.17
CA GLU A 124 24.22 -8.71 -2.57
C GLU A 124 25.12 -9.93 -2.40
N ILE A 125 26.42 -9.78 -2.63
CA ILE A 125 27.41 -10.84 -2.34
C ILE A 125 27.40 -11.20 -0.85
N TYR A 126 27.39 -10.19 0.04
CA TYR A 126 27.36 -10.42 1.48
C TYR A 126 26.00 -10.93 1.97
N GLU A 127 24.89 -10.44 1.43
CA GLU A 127 23.54 -10.91 1.79
C GLU A 127 23.37 -12.40 1.46
N LYS A 128 23.73 -12.80 0.23
CA LYS A 128 23.49 -14.16 -0.27
C LYS A 128 24.64 -15.12 0.02
N GLY A 129 25.76 -14.64 0.58
CA GLY A 129 26.96 -15.44 0.80
C GLY A 129 27.56 -15.99 -0.51
N LEU A 130 27.58 -15.18 -1.57
CA LEU A 130 28.04 -15.64 -2.87
C LEU A 130 29.57 -15.54 -2.94
N GLY A 131 30.26 -16.66 -2.80
CA GLY A 131 31.73 -16.70 -2.82
C GLY A 131 32.40 -16.21 -1.53
N THR A 132 31.62 -15.93 -0.49
CA THR A 132 32.03 -15.62 0.90
C THR A 132 30.95 -16.14 1.85
N ALA A 133 31.22 -16.24 3.16
CA ALA A 133 30.16 -16.49 4.13
C ALA A 133 29.12 -15.34 4.11
N PRO A 134 27.81 -15.63 4.27
CA PRO A 134 26.79 -14.60 4.42
C PRO A 134 27.10 -13.67 5.60
N ASP A 135 26.96 -12.36 5.38
CA ASP A 135 27.13 -11.33 6.39
C ASP A 135 26.11 -10.21 6.15
N TYR A 136 24.95 -10.35 6.79
CA TYR A 136 23.84 -9.41 6.64
C TYR A 136 24.15 -8.01 7.20
N ALA A 137 25.05 -7.90 8.18
CA ALA A 137 25.42 -6.60 8.76
C ALA A 137 26.27 -5.80 7.76
N ASN A 138 27.23 -6.45 7.12
CA ASN A 138 28.00 -5.84 6.03
C ASN A 138 27.13 -5.56 4.80
N ALA A 139 26.18 -6.45 4.47
CA ALA A 139 25.22 -6.20 3.40
C ALA A 139 24.40 -4.92 3.65
N ALA A 140 23.87 -4.74 4.88
CA ALA A 140 23.13 -3.55 5.27
C ALA A 140 23.96 -2.27 5.14
N LEU A 141 25.24 -2.30 5.54
CA LEU A 141 26.14 -1.14 5.40
C LEU A 141 26.35 -0.74 3.94
N TRP A 142 26.55 -1.71 3.05
CA TRP A 142 26.75 -1.43 1.62
C TRP A 142 25.46 -0.97 0.93
N TYR A 143 24.32 -1.58 1.26
CA TYR A 143 23.03 -1.12 0.77
C TYR A 143 22.67 0.27 1.28
N GLN A 144 22.98 0.61 2.53
CA GLN A 144 22.77 1.96 3.05
C GLN A 144 23.54 3.01 2.23
N LYS A 145 24.82 2.77 1.94
CA LYS A 145 25.63 3.71 1.12
C LYS A 145 25.04 3.95 -0.27
N ALA A 146 24.51 2.91 -0.91
CA ALA A 146 23.88 3.03 -2.22
C ALA A 146 22.45 3.64 -2.13
N ALA A 147 21.72 3.36 -1.05
CA ALA A 147 20.41 3.92 -0.76
C ALA A 147 20.46 5.42 -0.44
N ASP A 148 21.51 5.89 0.23
CA ASP A 148 21.77 7.31 0.50
C ASP A 148 21.98 8.11 -0.78
N GLN A 149 22.50 7.45 -1.83
CA GLN A 149 22.61 8.00 -3.18
C GLN A 149 21.30 7.89 -4.00
N GLY A 150 20.21 7.45 -3.38
CA GLY A 150 18.89 7.31 -4.00
C GLY A 150 18.79 6.15 -4.98
N TYR A 151 19.62 5.11 -4.88
CA TYR A 151 19.58 3.99 -5.81
C TYR A 151 18.41 3.03 -5.48
N PRO A 152 17.41 2.85 -6.37
CA PRO A 152 16.18 2.11 -6.04
C PRO A 152 16.41 0.65 -5.65
N ARG A 153 17.33 -0.05 -6.32
CA ARG A 153 17.63 -1.45 -6.01
C ARG A 153 18.22 -1.60 -4.60
N ALA A 154 19.09 -0.68 -4.19
CA ALA A 154 19.64 -0.68 -2.83
C ALA A 154 18.58 -0.37 -1.77
N LEU A 155 17.67 0.57 -2.06
CA LEU A 155 16.55 0.89 -1.18
C LEU A 155 15.63 -0.32 -0.96
N ILE A 156 15.33 -1.08 -2.01
CA ILE A 156 14.55 -2.33 -1.91
C ILE A 156 15.30 -3.36 -1.06
N ASN A 157 16.57 -3.62 -1.37
CA ASN A 157 17.33 -4.64 -0.64
C ASN A 157 17.53 -4.28 0.83
N LEU A 158 17.77 -3.00 1.15
CA LEU A 158 17.84 -2.52 2.53
C LEU A 158 16.48 -2.64 3.22
N GLY A 159 15.39 -2.30 2.53
CA GLY A 159 14.03 -2.48 3.05
C GLY A 159 13.74 -3.92 3.41
N PHE A 160 14.17 -4.86 2.57
CA PHE A 160 14.06 -6.29 2.83
C PHE A 160 14.82 -6.73 4.09
N LEU A 161 16.04 -6.23 4.30
CA LEU A 161 16.81 -6.53 5.52
C LEU A 161 16.09 -6.03 6.79
N TYR A 162 15.50 -4.83 6.76
CA TYR A 162 14.70 -4.31 7.88
C TYR A 162 13.38 -5.08 8.08
N GLU A 163 12.73 -5.52 7.01
CA GLU A 163 11.50 -6.31 7.09
C GLU A 163 11.72 -7.67 7.75
N GLN A 164 12.83 -8.33 7.39
CA GLN A 164 13.18 -9.65 7.90
C GLN A 164 14.00 -9.60 9.20
N GLY A 165 14.60 -8.46 9.54
CA GLY A 165 15.51 -8.32 10.69
C GLY A 165 16.86 -9.02 10.48
N LEU A 166 17.38 -8.99 9.26
CA LEU A 166 18.63 -9.67 8.88
C LEU A 166 19.79 -8.68 8.95
N GLY A 167 20.69 -8.85 9.92
CA GLY A 167 21.85 -7.97 10.11
C GLY A 167 21.51 -6.56 10.62
N VAL A 168 20.23 -6.23 10.72
CA VAL A 168 19.65 -5.02 11.31
C VAL A 168 18.46 -5.41 12.19
N SER A 169 18.10 -4.57 13.16
CA SER A 169 16.88 -4.78 13.95
C SER A 169 15.65 -4.73 13.05
N LYS A 170 14.73 -5.67 13.25
CA LYS A 170 13.49 -5.76 12.47
C LYS A 170 12.65 -4.48 12.65
N ASP A 171 12.38 -3.79 11.55
CA ASP A 171 11.62 -2.55 11.51
C ASP A 171 10.80 -2.47 10.21
N GLN A 172 9.53 -2.89 10.30
CA GLN A 172 8.62 -2.89 9.16
C GLN A 172 8.26 -1.46 8.69
N ALA A 173 8.30 -0.46 9.58
CA ALA A 173 8.00 0.91 9.22
C ALA A 173 9.12 1.51 8.37
N ASN A 174 10.37 1.27 8.77
CA ASN A 174 11.54 1.70 7.99
C ASN A 174 11.63 0.96 6.66
N ALA A 175 11.33 -0.35 6.64
CA ALA A 175 11.25 -1.12 5.40
C ALA A 175 10.24 -0.53 4.40
N LEU A 176 9.02 -0.23 4.87
CA LEU A 176 7.98 0.38 4.05
C LEU A 176 8.37 1.77 3.52
N LYS A 177 9.07 2.57 4.34
CA LYS A 177 9.61 3.87 3.92
C LYS A 177 10.62 3.71 2.78
N LEU A 178 11.53 2.75 2.90
CA LEU A 178 12.55 2.46 1.88
C LEU A 178 11.93 1.94 0.58
N TYR A 179 10.94 1.04 0.64
CA TYR A 179 10.22 0.57 -0.54
C TYR A 179 9.47 1.69 -1.27
N ARG A 180 8.81 2.60 -0.53
CA ARG A 180 8.13 3.76 -1.12
C ARG A 180 9.11 4.72 -1.77
N LYS A 181 10.26 4.95 -1.13
CA LYS A 181 11.35 5.73 -1.70
C LYS A 181 11.85 5.12 -3.02
N ALA A 182 12.03 3.81 -3.06
CA ALA A 182 12.41 3.10 -4.28
C ALA A 182 11.37 3.23 -5.41
N ALA A 183 10.08 3.29 -5.06
CA ALA A 183 8.98 3.47 -5.98
C ALA A 183 8.78 4.93 -6.46
N GLY A 184 9.62 5.88 -6.01
CA GLY A 184 9.48 7.29 -6.36
C GLY A 184 8.27 7.98 -5.73
N LEU A 185 7.71 7.41 -4.66
CA LEU A 185 6.58 7.97 -3.90
C LEU A 185 7.03 8.94 -2.79
N GLU A 186 8.27 9.44 -2.84
CA GLU A 186 8.75 10.50 -1.94
C GLU A 186 7.95 11.79 -2.22
N GLY A 187 6.94 12.04 -1.39
CA GLY A 187 6.11 13.25 -1.42
C GLY A 187 4.64 13.05 -1.78
N SER A 188 4.19 11.84 -2.17
CA SER A 188 2.78 11.61 -2.50
C SER A 188 1.92 11.15 -1.33
N ILE A 189 2.50 10.80 -0.17
CA ILE A 189 1.83 10.71 1.14
C ILE A 189 2.88 11.07 2.22
N ASN A 190 2.70 12.23 2.86
CA ASN A 190 3.40 12.55 4.11
C ASN A 190 2.88 11.63 5.22
N LEU A 191 3.72 10.71 5.70
CA LEU A 191 3.43 9.89 6.88
C LEU A 191 3.89 10.52 8.20
N ASP A 192 4.47 11.72 8.17
CA ASP A 192 4.62 12.55 9.37
C ASP A 192 3.25 12.90 10.01
N ALA A 193 2.13 12.52 9.38
CA ALA A 193 0.76 12.72 9.87
C ALA A 193 -0.22 11.54 9.63
N ALA A 194 0.22 10.33 9.29
CA ALA A 194 -0.71 9.25 8.90
C ALA A 194 -0.66 8.02 9.81
N PRO A 195 -1.35 8.14 10.96
CA PRO A 195 -2.47 7.23 11.26
C PRO A 195 -3.78 8.00 11.53
N ALA A 196 -3.74 9.33 11.56
CA ALA A 196 -4.90 10.15 11.90
C ALA A 196 -5.91 10.29 10.75
N THR A 197 -5.50 10.12 9.48
CA THR A 197 -6.36 10.35 8.32
C THR A 197 -7.28 9.16 8.00
N ALA A 198 -6.79 7.93 8.06
CA ALA A 198 -7.62 6.73 7.90
C ALA A 198 -8.70 6.65 9.00
N SER A 199 -8.31 6.91 10.25
CA SER A 199 -9.27 7.02 11.37
C SER A 199 -10.22 8.21 11.22
N LYS A 200 -9.79 9.32 10.64
CA LYS A 200 -10.64 10.50 10.40
C LYS A 200 -11.66 10.27 9.29
N GLU A 201 -11.27 9.62 8.19
CA GLU A 201 -12.18 9.28 7.09
C GLU A 201 -13.20 8.23 7.53
N GLU A 202 -12.78 7.23 8.30
CA GLU A 202 -13.70 6.26 8.91
C GLU A 202 -14.64 6.93 9.92
N LEU A 203 -14.14 7.79 10.81
CA LEU A 203 -14.98 8.57 11.74
C LEU A 203 -15.95 9.48 11.00
N ASP A 204 -15.51 10.17 9.94
CA ASP A 204 -16.38 11.03 9.13
C ASP A 204 -17.42 10.21 8.35
N SER A 205 -17.08 8.99 7.92
CA SER A 205 -18.04 8.07 7.32
C SER A 205 -19.10 7.59 8.33
N LEU A 206 -18.69 7.25 9.56
CA LEU A 206 -19.58 6.84 10.64
C LEU A 206 -20.46 7.99 11.14
N ARG A 207 -19.95 9.22 11.15
CA ARG A 207 -20.73 10.44 11.44
C ARG A 207 -21.80 10.67 10.38
N LYS A 208 -21.47 10.50 9.10
CA LYS A 208 -22.46 10.58 8.01
C LYS A 208 -23.52 9.50 8.13
N GLU A 209 -23.12 8.28 8.50
CA GLU A 209 -24.04 7.18 8.73
C GLU A 209 -24.98 7.45 9.92
N LEU A 210 -24.46 7.98 11.04
CA LEU A 210 -25.26 8.44 12.18
C LEU A 210 -26.25 9.54 11.78
N GLU A 211 -25.82 10.50 10.97
CA GLU A 211 -26.69 11.59 10.55
C GLU A 211 -27.82 11.08 9.64
N ARG A 212 -27.50 10.12 8.77
CA ARG A 212 -28.51 9.44 7.94
C ARG A 212 -29.51 8.66 8.78
N THR A 213 -29.04 7.89 9.76
CA THR A 213 -29.94 7.12 10.63
C THR A 213 -30.81 8.01 11.51
N ARG A 214 -30.29 9.15 11.97
CA ARG A 214 -31.09 10.18 12.66
C ARG A 214 -32.20 10.74 11.78
N GLN A 215 -31.90 11.07 10.53
CA GLN A 215 -32.90 11.58 9.60
C GLN A 215 -33.98 10.53 9.29
N GLU A 216 -33.59 9.27 9.14
CA GLU A 216 -34.55 8.17 8.97
C GLU A 216 -35.42 7.97 10.22
N LEU A 217 -34.83 8.09 11.42
CA LEU A 217 -35.55 8.03 12.69
C LEU A 217 -36.53 9.20 12.85
N GLU A 218 -36.13 10.43 12.52
CA GLU A 218 -37.04 11.58 12.55
C GLU A 218 -38.22 11.40 11.60
N LYS A 219 -38.00 10.86 10.40
CA LYS A 219 -39.08 10.52 9.48
C LYS A 219 -39.99 9.45 10.04
N ALA A 220 -39.42 8.41 10.65
CA ALA A 220 -40.20 7.34 11.31
C ALA A 220 -41.03 7.88 12.48
N ARG A 221 -40.50 8.81 13.28
CA ARG A 221 -41.24 9.51 14.35
C ARG A 221 -42.42 10.30 13.80
N ARG A 222 -42.20 11.12 12.77
CA ARG A 222 -43.28 11.89 12.13
C ARG A 222 -44.36 10.99 11.55
N ALA A 223 -43.96 9.90 10.88
CA ALA A 223 -44.90 8.92 10.36
C ALA A 223 -45.70 8.23 11.48
N LEU A 224 -45.05 7.90 12.60
CA LEU A 224 -45.72 7.35 13.78
C LEU A 224 -46.71 8.36 14.38
N ASP A 225 -46.35 9.63 14.52
CA ASP A 225 -47.22 10.67 15.07
C ASP A 225 -48.46 10.91 14.18
N GLU A 226 -48.27 10.96 12.85
CA GLU A 226 -49.36 11.04 11.90
C GLU A 226 -50.28 9.82 11.96
N GLU A 227 -49.70 8.62 12.08
CA GLU A 227 -50.46 7.38 12.17
C GLU A 227 -51.19 7.23 13.50
N ARG A 228 -50.60 7.71 14.61
CA ARG A 228 -51.25 7.80 15.91
C ARG A 228 -52.44 8.73 15.86
N LEU A 229 -52.33 9.87 15.20
CA LEU A 229 -53.45 10.81 15.04
C LEU A 229 -54.59 10.19 14.22
N LYS A 230 -54.29 9.60 13.06
CA LYS A 230 -55.26 8.93 12.20
C LYS A 230 -55.94 7.76 12.91
N SER A 231 -55.15 6.94 13.60
CA SER A 231 -55.66 5.78 14.32
C SER A 231 -56.44 6.18 15.56
N SER A 232 -56.08 7.27 16.25
CA SER A 232 -56.88 7.82 17.36
C SER A 232 -58.28 8.24 16.89
N GLN A 233 -58.37 8.92 15.75
CA GLN A 233 -59.65 9.32 15.15
C GLN A 233 -60.49 8.11 14.72
N GLU A 234 -59.86 7.10 14.13
CA GLU A 234 -60.57 5.88 13.71
C GLU A 234 -61.00 5.02 14.91
N ILE A 235 -60.17 4.91 15.96
CA ILE A 235 -60.53 4.24 17.21
C ILE A 235 -61.74 4.93 17.85
N GLU A 236 -61.77 6.26 17.91
CA GLU A 236 -62.91 7.01 18.44
C GLU A 236 -64.18 6.73 17.62
N ARG A 237 -64.07 6.72 16.29
CA ARG A 237 -65.18 6.41 15.38
C ARG A 237 -65.69 4.98 15.53
N LEU A 238 -64.80 4.00 15.60
CA LEU A 238 -65.14 2.59 15.79
C LEU A 238 -65.75 2.36 17.18
N THR A 239 -65.27 3.07 18.20
CA THR A 239 -65.81 3.02 19.56
C THR A 239 -67.24 3.56 19.60
N GLN A 240 -67.52 4.68 18.93
CA GLN A 240 -68.88 5.23 18.80
C GLN A 240 -69.81 4.25 18.08
N LYS A 241 -69.37 3.64 16.97
CA LYS A 241 -70.15 2.61 16.25
C LYS A 241 -70.41 1.38 17.12
N LYS A 242 -69.42 0.93 17.89
CA LYS A 242 -69.57 -0.20 18.84
C LYS A 242 -70.63 0.11 19.88
N LEU A 243 -70.63 1.33 20.43
CA LEU A 243 -71.63 1.77 21.41
C LEU A 243 -73.05 1.80 20.82
N GLN A 244 -73.20 2.25 19.57
CA GLN A 244 -74.47 2.24 18.85
C GLN A 244 -74.96 0.82 18.54
N ALA A 245 -74.07 -0.07 18.11
CA ALA A 245 -74.40 -1.49 17.85
C ALA A 245 -74.81 -2.22 19.14
N ALA A 246 -74.14 -1.92 20.26
CA ALA A 246 -74.49 -2.45 21.57
C ALA A 246 -75.85 -1.94 22.04
N ALA A 247 -76.15 -0.65 21.86
CA ALA A 247 -77.45 -0.06 22.18
C ALA A 247 -78.60 -0.63 21.33
N ALA A 248 -78.30 -1.04 20.08
CA ALA A 248 -79.24 -1.71 19.19
C ALA A 248 -79.39 -3.23 19.45
N GLY A 249 -78.66 -3.79 20.43
CA GLY A 249 -78.70 -5.22 20.75
C GLY A 249 -78.01 -6.14 19.73
N ASN A 250 -77.24 -5.60 18.79
CA ASN A 250 -76.55 -6.38 17.77
C ASN A 250 -75.20 -6.89 18.31
N THR A 251 -75.23 -8.09 18.89
CA THR A 251 -74.08 -8.73 19.55
C THR A 251 -72.99 -9.17 18.57
N GLU A 252 -73.33 -9.52 17.33
CA GLU A 252 -72.39 -9.95 16.30
C GLU A 252 -71.55 -8.76 15.80
N GLU A 253 -72.20 -7.64 15.48
CA GLU A 253 -71.51 -6.42 15.03
C GLU A 253 -70.65 -5.81 16.16
N THR A 254 -71.10 -5.91 17.42
CA THR A 254 -70.33 -5.46 18.58
C THR A 254 -69.02 -6.24 18.73
N ARG A 255 -69.05 -7.57 18.58
CA ARG A 255 -67.82 -8.41 18.60
C ARG A 255 -66.89 -8.12 17.43
N ARG A 256 -67.46 -7.89 16.25
CA ARG A 256 -66.68 -7.55 15.05
C ARG A 256 -65.91 -6.24 15.23
N LEU A 257 -66.58 -5.19 15.71
CA LEU A 257 -65.97 -3.88 15.97
C LEU A 257 -64.93 -3.94 17.10
N GLU A 258 -65.16 -4.77 18.11
CA GLU A 258 -64.17 -5.03 19.17
C GLU A 258 -62.90 -5.73 18.66
N SER A 259 -63.04 -6.69 17.74
CA SER A 259 -61.89 -7.31 17.07
C SER A 259 -61.07 -6.30 16.26
N LEU A 260 -61.76 -5.42 15.51
CA LEU A 260 -61.11 -4.38 14.69
C LEU A 260 -60.37 -3.34 15.54
N LEU A 261 -60.96 -2.93 16.67
CA LEU A 261 -60.31 -2.04 17.64
C LEU A 261 -59.02 -2.67 18.19
N LYS A 262 -59.09 -3.93 18.61
CA LYS A 262 -57.95 -4.67 19.14
C LYS A 262 -56.83 -4.85 18.12
N GLU A 263 -57.18 -5.10 16.86
CA GLU A 263 -56.21 -5.19 15.75
C GLU A 263 -55.49 -3.86 15.50
N ARG A 264 -56.23 -2.73 15.53
CA ARG A 264 -55.65 -1.39 15.35
C ARG A 264 -54.76 -0.96 16.50
N GLU A 265 -55.16 -1.22 17.74
CA GLU A 265 -54.32 -0.98 18.92
C GLU A 265 -53.03 -1.80 18.88
N ALA A 266 -53.12 -3.07 18.46
CA ALA A 266 -51.95 -3.94 18.31
C ALA A 266 -50.98 -3.46 17.21
N GLU A 267 -51.50 -2.96 16.08
CA GLU A 267 -50.67 -2.43 15.00
C GLU A 267 -49.92 -1.16 15.42
N LEU A 268 -50.58 -0.25 16.15
CA LEU A 268 -49.95 0.94 16.71
C LEU A 268 -48.84 0.60 17.71
N GLU A 269 -49.10 -0.32 18.64
CA GLU A 269 -48.10 -0.74 19.63
C GLU A 269 -46.91 -1.45 18.97
N LYS A 270 -47.14 -2.24 17.93
CA LYS A 270 -46.05 -2.83 17.12
C LYS A 270 -45.17 -1.75 16.46
N ARG A 271 -45.76 -0.70 15.89
CA ARG A 271 -44.97 0.39 15.28
C ARG A 271 -44.26 1.24 16.33
N ARG A 272 -44.90 1.51 17.47
CA ARG A 272 -44.31 2.21 18.61
C ARG A 272 -43.08 1.50 19.14
N THR A 273 -43.18 0.17 19.34
CA THR A 273 -42.05 -0.64 19.80
C THR A 273 -40.91 -0.68 18.78
N GLN A 274 -41.22 -0.75 17.48
CA GLN A 274 -40.20 -0.67 16.42
C GLN A 274 -39.45 0.67 16.40
N VAL A 275 -40.16 1.79 16.58
CA VAL A 275 -39.54 3.12 16.70
C VAL A 275 -38.67 3.19 17.96
N ALA A 276 -39.19 2.75 19.12
CA ALA A 276 -38.44 2.76 20.38
C ALA A 276 -37.14 1.92 20.30
N GLN A 277 -37.17 0.75 19.65
CA GLN A 277 -35.98 -0.06 19.40
C GLN A 277 -34.96 0.67 18.51
N SER A 278 -35.44 1.38 17.50
CA SER A 278 -34.58 2.16 16.59
C SER A 278 -33.97 3.39 17.27
N GLU A 279 -34.67 3.98 18.25
CA GLU A 279 -34.15 5.06 19.09
C GLU A 279 -33.04 4.58 20.01
N GLN A 280 -33.26 3.46 20.68
CA GLN A 280 -32.26 2.86 21.57
C GLN A 280 -30.99 2.49 20.80
N ALA A 281 -31.11 1.88 19.62
CA ALA A 281 -29.98 1.57 18.77
C ALA A 281 -29.18 2.82 18.33
N ASN A 282 -29.85 3.95 18.10
CA ASN A 282 -29.19 5.21 17.75
C ASN A 282 -28.41 5.82 18.92
N GLU A 283 -28.96 5.77 20.14
CA GLU A 283 -28.23 6.24 21.33
C GLU A 283 -27.02 5.34 21.66
N ASP A 284 -27.16 4.02 21.52
CA ASP A 284 -26.03 3.09 21.68
C ASP A 284 -24.93 3.35 20.65
N PHE A 285 -25.30 3.59 19.38
CA PHE A 285 -24.35 3.92 18.32
C PHE A 285 -23.63 5.24 18.58
N LYS A 286 -24.36 6.27 19.04
CA LYS A 286 -23.82 7.57 19.42
C LYS A 286 -22.85 7.46 20.61
N ALA A 287 -23.20 6.69 21.64
CA ALA A 287 -22.32 6.46 22.79
C ALA A 287 -21.02 5.75 22.39
N ARG A 288 -21.11 4.77 21.49
CA ARG A 288 -19.95 4.09 20.92
C ARG A 288 -19.05 5.04 20.12
N LEU A 289 -19.64 5.92 19.30
CA LEU A 289 -18.89 6.93 18.56
C LEU A 289 -18.16 7.90 19.48
N ALA A 290 -18.84 8.44 20.49
CA ALA A 290 -18.23 9.36 21.46
C ALA A 290 -17.04 8.70 22.19
N ARG A 291 -17.15 7.41 22.53
CA ARG A 291 -16.05 6.65 23.12
C ARG A 291 -14.86 6.52 22.17
N LEU A 292 -15.10 6.13 20.92
CA LEU A 292 -14.03 5.99 19.91
C LEU A 292 -13.36 7.33 19.60
N GLU A 293 -14.13 8.42 19.55
CA GLU A 293 -13.61 9.78 19.39
C GLU A 293 -12.72 10.18 20.57
N GLY A 294 -13.13 9.87 21.80
CA GLY A 294 -12.34 10.12 23.01
C GLY A 294 -11.04 9.31 23.04
N GLU A 295 -11.11 8.01 22.71
CA GLU A 295 -9.93 7.14 22.61
C GLU A 295 -8.96 7.63 21.51
N SER A 296 -9.48 8.04 20.35
CA SER A 296 -8.66 8.60 19.26
C SER A 296 -8.02 9.94 19.65
N ALA A 297 -8.74 10.81 20.36
CA ALA A 297 -8.20 12.09 20.84
C ALA A 297 -7.06 11.89 21.86
N SER A 298 -7.24 10.98 22.83
CA SER A 298 -6.19 10.62 23.80
C SER A 298 -4.94 10.09 23.09
N LEU A 299 -5.11 9.18 22.13
CA LEU A 299 -3.99 8.62 21.37
C LEU A 299 -3.26 9.67 20.53
N ARG A 300 -3.99 10.61 19.92
CA ARG A 300 -3.37 11.73 19.19
C ARG A 300 -2.55 12.61 20.13
N GLN A 301 -3.06 12.91 21.32
CA GLN A 301 -2.32 13.69 22.32
C GLN A 301 -1.06 12.95 22.80
N GLU A 302 -1.15 11.65 23.05
CA GLU A 302 0.00 10.80 23.40
C GLU A 302 1.04 10.75 22.27
N LEU A 303 0.61 10.65 21.02
CA LEU A 303 1.49 10.67 19.86
C LEU A 303 2.20 12.03 19.73
N GLU A 304 1.47 13.14 19.81
CA GLU A 304 2.05 14.48 19.73
C GLU A 304 3.09 14.72 20.84
N THR A 305 2.79 14.29 22.08
CA THR A 305 3.74 14.43 23.19
C THR A 305 4.99 13.59 22.98
N ALA A 306 4.84 12.35 22.51
CA ALA A 306 5.98 11.49 22.17
C ALA A 306 6.82 12.06 21.01
N GLN A 307 6.19 12.60 19.97
CA GLN A 307 6.87 13.25 18.85
C GLN A 307 7.62 14.52 19.29
N ARG A 308 7.03 15.34 20.17
CA ARG A 308 7.72 16.51 20.75
C ARG A 308 8.93 16.11 21.57
N GLN A 309 8.82 15.06 22.40
CA GLN A 309 9.93 14.53 23.18
C GLN A 309 11.06 14.02 22.27
N LEU A 310 10.71 13.26 21.22
CA LEU A 310 11.67 12.77 20.24
C LEU A 310 12.41 13.92 19.54
N ALA A 311 11.68 14.95 19.09
CA ALA A 311 12.28 16.11 18.42
C ALA A 311 13.20 16.89 19.37
N GLN A 312 12.82 17.05 20.65
CA GLN A 312 13.67 17.71 21.64
C GLN A 312 14.94 16.92 21.90
N SER A 313 14.84 15.62 22.17
CA SER A 313 16.01 14.77 22.42
C SER A 313 16.96 14.69 21.23
N GLN A 314 16.43 14.73 19.99
CA GLN A 314 17.27 14.81 18.79
C GLN A 314 18.09 16.11 18.72
N ARG A 315 17.46 17.26 19.03
CA ARG A 315 18.16 18.56 19.09
C ARG A 315 19.21 18.56 20.19
N ASP A 316 18.87 18.07 21.38
CA ASP A 316 19.81 18.00 22.51
C ASP A 316 21.03 17.12 22.19
N ILE A 317 20.84 16.02 21.45
CA ILE A 317 21.95 15.17 20.98
C ILE A 317 22.81 15.94 19.98
N GLU A 318 22.22 16.65 19.03
CA GLU A 318 22.96 17.42 18.03
C GLU A 318 23.79 18.53 18.69
N ASP A 319 23.20 19.29 19.61
CA ASP A 319 23.89 20.32 20.37
C ASP A 319 25.04 19.74 21.21
N LYS A 320 24.81 18.61 21.89
CA LYS A 320 25.85 17.93 22.67
C LYS A 320 26.94 17.32 21.80
N LYS A 321 26.63 16.80 20.61
CA LYS A 321 27.62 16.30 19.65
C LYS A 321 28.50 17.44 19.14
N ASN A 322 27.92 18.59 18.84
CA ASN A 322 28.67 19.79 18.44
C ASN A 322 29.59 20.27 19.57
N ALA A 323 29.11 20.33 20.80
CA ALA A 323 29.92 20.68 21.97
C ALA A 323 31.05 19.66 22.23
N ALA A 324 30.76 18.36 22.09
CA ALA A 324 31.76 17.31 22.24
C ALA A 324 32.84 17.40 21.14
N ALA A 325 32.47 17.68 19.90
CA ALA A 325 33.43 17.89 18.80
C ALA A 325 34.33 19.11 19.05
N GLU A 326 33.82 20.18 19.66
CA GLU A 326 34.63 21.32 20.08
C GLU A 326 35.57 20.97 21.24
N ALA A 327 35.09 20.21 22.22
CA ALA A 327 35.89 19.73 23.35
C ALA A 327 37.02 18.79 22.88
N GLU A 328 36.76 17.92 21.91
CA GLU A 328 37.76 17.04 21.28
C GLU A 328 38.88 17.85 20.62
N ARG A 329 38.53 18.88 19.84
CA ARG A 329 39.53 19.79 19.24
C ARG A 329 40.38 20.50 20.30
N LYS A 330 39.79 20.90 21.44
CA LYS A 330 40.53 21.51 22.55
C LYS A 330 41.48 20.51 23.20
N LEU A 331 41.05 19.26 23.40
CA LEU A 331 41.89 18.19 23.91
C LEU A 331 43.09 17.92 22.99
N ASP A 332 42.87 17.83 21.68
CA ASP A 332 43.94 17.64 20.70
C ASP A 332 44.95 18.80 20.72
N ALA A 333 44.45 20.04 20.83
CA ALA A 333 45.31 21.22 20.95
C ALA A 333 46.15 21.19 22.24
N MET A 334 45.55 20.84 23.38
CA MET A 334 46.25 20.70 24.66
C MET A 334 47.28 19.57 24.64
N GLN A 335 46.99 18.45 23.98
CA GLN A 335 47.93 17.35 23.79
C GLN A 335 49.13 17.75 22.92
N SER A 336 48.87 18.47 21.82
CA SER A 336 49.92 19.00 20.95
C SER A 336 50.82 20.00 21.68
N GLU A 337 50.25 20.89 22.49
CA GLU A 337 50.99 21.84 23.32
C GLU A 337 51.86 21.13 24.36
N LEU A 338 51.31 20.11 25.04
CA LEU A 338 52.06 19.29 25.99
C LEU A 338 53.23 18.56 25.29
N ALA A 339 53.01 18.00 24.10
CA ALA A 339 54.05 17.35 23.31
C ALA A 339 55.15 18.33 22.88
N HIS A 340 54.78 19.55 22.48
CA HIS A 340 55.72 20.60 22.13
C HIS A 340 56.58 21.02 23.34
N GLN A 341 55.98 21.23 24.52
CA GLN A 341 56.73 21.61 25.73
C GLN A 341 57.66 20.52 26.25
N LYS A 342 57.31 19.24 26.05
CA LYS A 342 58.17 18.10 26.39
C LYS A 342 59.36 17.92 25.44
N ASN A 343 59.21 18.28 24.17
CA ASN A 343 60.23 18.09 23.12
C ASN A 343 61.06 19.35 22.82
N ALA A 344 60.80 20.48 23.50
CA ALA A 344 61.53 21.72 23.31
C ALA A 344 62.99 21.63 23.77
N ALA A 345 63.90 22.28 23.05
CA ALA A 345 65.35 22.28 23.34
C ALA A 345 65.72 22.87 24.73
N ALA A 346 64.84 23.69 25.30
CA ALA A 346 64.83 24.06 26.72
C ALA A 346 63.46 23.66 27.29
N PRO A 347 63.36 22.52 28.02
CA PRO A 347 62.08 22.04 28.52
C PRO A 347 61.47 23.05 29.50
N ALA A 348 60.16 23.25 29.38
CA ALA A 348 59.41 24.14 30.28
C ALA A 348 59.52 23.68 31.74
N ASP A 349 59.31 24.61 32.68
CA ASP A 349 59.29 24.34 34.13
C ASP A 349 58.43 23.08 34.43
N PRO A 350 58.96 22.07 35.15
CA PRO A 350 58.23 20.87 35.53
C PRO A 350 56.86 21.14 36.17
N ALA A 351 56.71 22.26 36.89
CA ALA A 351 55.43 22.66 37.48
C ALA A 351 54.37 22.98 36.41
N ARG A 352 54.77 23.56 35.28
CA ARG A 352 53.87 23.94 34.17
C ARG A 352 53.43 22.73 33.37
N ILE A 353 54.31 21.77 33.13
CA ILE A 353 53.99 20.48 32.49
C ILE A 353 52.97 19.72 33.35
N LYS A 354 53.21 19.63 34.66
CA LYS A 354 52.31 18.96 35.60
C LYS A 354 50.92 19.63 35.68
N ALA A 355 50.86 20.96 35.60
CA ALA A 355 49.59 21.69 35.55
C ALA A 355 48.81 21.42 34.24
N LEU A 356 49.50 21.39 33.09
CA LEU A 356 48.91 21.04 31.79
C LEU A 356 48.40 19.59 31.77
N GLU A 357 49.14 18.64 32.35
CA GLU A 357 48.72 17.24 32.48
C GLU A 357 47.46 17.10 33.35
N ALA A 358 47.39 17.84 34.46
CA ALA A 358 46.21 17.83 35.34
C ALA A 358 44.97 18.42 34.64
N GLU A 359 45.12 19.52 33.91
CA GLU A 359 44.01 20.15 33.17
C GLU A 359 43.55 19.28 31.99
N LEU A 360 44.48 18.60 31.31
CA LEU A 360 44.19 17.65 30.24
C LEU A 360 43.38 16.46 30.77
N GLU A 361 43.79 15.85 31.89
CA GLU A 361 43.05 14.74 32.48
C GLU A 361 41.66 15.17 32.95
N LYS A 362 41.54 16.35 33.56
CA LYS A 362 40.22 16.91 33.91
C LYS A 362 39.34 17.08 32.67
N SER A 363 39.83 17.73 31.63
CA SER A 363 39.08 17.93 30.37
C SER A 363 38.72 16.61 29.69
N ARG A 364 39.59 15.60 29.78
CA ARG A 364 39.36 14.25 29.25
C ARG A 364 38.24 13.53 30.00
N THR A 365 38.20 13.65 31.33
CA THR A 365 37.12 13.08 32.13
C THR A 365 35.77 13.74 31.82
N GLU A 366 35.75 15.06 31.61
CA GLU A 366 34.55 15.80 31.23
C GLU A 366 34.05 15.39 29.83
N PHE A 367 34.95 15.25 28.86
CA PHE A 367 34.62 14.76 27.52
C PHE A 367 34.05 13.33 27.54
N MET A 368 34.66 12.42 28.32
CA MET A 368 34.14 11.06 28.47
C MET A 368 32.74 11.05 29.10
N ARG A 369 32.47 11.93 30.06
CA ARG A 369 31.13 12.11 30.65
C ARG A 369 30.12 12.61 29.62
N GLN A 370 30.49 13.61 28.80
CA GLN A 370 29.64 14.11 27.72
C GLN A 370 29.31 13.02 26.70
N LYS A 371 30.28 12.18 26.34
CA LYS A 371 30.08 11.04 25.43
C LYS A 371 29.12 9.99 26.02
N GLN A 372 29.22 9.72 27.33
CA GLN A 372 28.26 8.86 28.02
C GLN A 372 26.85 9.45 28.03
N ASP A 373 26.70 10.76 28.27
CA ASP A 373 25.40 11.44 28.24
C ASP A 373 24.77 11.41 26.84
N ILE A 374 25.56 11.60 25.77
CA ILE A 374 25.09 11.46 24.38
C ILE A 374 24.58 10.03 24.13
N SER A 375 25.34 9.00 24.55
CA SER A 375 24.94 7.60 24.38
C SER A 375 23.65 7.25 25.13
N ARG A 376 23.43 7.83 26.32
CA ARG A 376 22.15 7.71 27.05
C ARG A 376 21.00 8.33 26.27
N LEU A 377 21.17 9.56 25.80
CA LEU A 377 20.14 10.25 25.01
C LEU A 377 19.83 9.53 23.69
N GLU A 378 20.84 8.97 23.03
CA GLU A 378 20.64 8.14 21.83
C GLU A 378 19.77 6.91 22.13
N THR A 379 19.97 6.29 23.29
CA THR A 379 19.13 5.18 23.77
C THR A 379 17.69 5.66 24.01
N ASP A 380 17.50 6.79 24.67
CA ASP A 380 16.18 7.37 24.91
C ASP A 380 15.45 7.69 23.59
N VAL A 381 16.17 8.23 22.59
CA VAL A 381 15.64 8.47 21.25
C VAL A 381 15.18 7.18 20.56
N THR A 382 15.91 6.07 20.72
CA THR A 382 15.44 4.79 20.19
C THR A 382 14.14 4.34 20.87
N GLY A 383 14.03 4.50 22.19
CA GLY A 383 12.80 4.21 22.93
C GLY A 383 11.61 5.09 22.52
N TYR A 384 11.84 6.38 22.29
CA TYR A 384 10.81 7.29 21.79
C TYR A 384 10.39 6.96 20.35
N LYS A 385 11.32 6.60 19.46
CA LYS A 385 11.02 6.14 18.10
C LYS A 385 10.16 4.87 18.11
N GLU A 386 10.48 3.90 18.96
CA GLU A 386 9.65 2.71 19.13
C GLU A 386 8.25 3.04 19.67
N LYS A 387 8.16 3.95 20.64
CA LYS A 387 6.88 4.39 21.21
C LYS A 387 6.00 5.07 20.16
N VAL A 388 6.58 5.98 19.37
CA VAL A 388 5.90 6.63 18.24
C VAL A 388 5.45 5.59 17.22
N SER A 389 6.33 4.66 16.83
CA SER A 389 5.99 3.60 15.88
C SER A 389 4.86 2.70 16.38
N LYS A 390 4.86 2.33 17.67
CA LYS A 390 3.78 1.53 18.30
C LYS A 390 2.44 2.27 18.34
N LEU A 391 2.46 3.58 18.59
CA LEU A 391 1.26 4.42 18.58
C LEU A 391 0.74 4.65 17.16
N GLU A 392 1.63 4.70 16.17
CA GLU A 392 1.29 4.85 14.76
C GLU A 392 0.77 3.56 14.11
N LEU A 393 1.33 2.41 14.50
CA LEU A 393 0.98 1.09 13.97
C LEU A 393 -0.12 0.38 14.76
N ARG A 394 -0.71 1.03 15.77
CA ARG A 394 -1.73 0.39 16.60
C ARG A 394 -2.87 -0.07 15.68
N PRO A 395 -3.09 -1.39 15.55
CA PRO A 395 -4.08 -1.91 14.62
C PRO A 395 -5.44 -1.34 14.98
N GLU A 396 -6.23 -1.01 13.96
CA GLU A 396 -7.67 -0.77 14.11
C GLU A 396 -8.21 -1.77 15.11
N ALA A 397 -8.89 -1.28 16.15
CA ALA A 397 -9.62 -2.15 17.06
C ALA A 397 -10.42 -3.12 16.18
N PRO A 398 -10.43 -4.43 16.49
CA PRO A 398 -11.10 -5.42 15.67
C PRO A 398 -12.46 -4.86 15.32
N LYS A 399 -12.80 -4.85 14.01
CA LYS A 399 -14.10 -4.43 13.50
C LYS A 399 -15.16 -5.24 14.21
N GLN A 400 -15.51 -4.86 15.43
CA GLN A 400 -16.72 -5.26 16.10
C GLN A 400 -17.75 -4.61 15.21
N GLN A 401 -18.28 -5.41 14.30
CA GLN A 401 -19.36 -5.03 13.41
C GLN A 401 -20.27 -4.12 14.22
N ALA A 402 -20.52 -2.92 13.71
CA ALA A 402 -21.59 -2.07 14.22
C ALA A 402 -22.76 -3.00 14.54
N PRO A 403 -23.40 -2.90 15.73
CA PRO A 403 -24.51 -3.78 16.08
C PRO A 403 -25.41 -3.80 14.86
N ARG A 404 -25.54 -4.99 14.24
CA ARG A 404 -26.11 -5.16 12.90
C ARG A 404 -27.31 -4.24 12.83
N GLN A 405 -27.14 -3.10 12.16
CA GLN A 405 -28.28 -2.28 11.81
C GLN A 405 -29.20 -3.27 11.10
N LEU A 406 -30.50 -3.14 11.34
CA LEU A 406 -31.52 -3.60 10.40
C LEU A 406 -31.34 -2.83 9.08
N VAL A 407 -30.17 -2.96 8.45
CA VAL A 407 -29.98 -2.80 7.03
C VAL A 407 -31.06 -3.69 6.47
N ALA A 408 -31.99 -3.10 5.73
CA ALA A 408 -32.96 -3.86 4.98
C ALA A 408 -32.15 -4.85 4.12
N MET A 409 -32.05 -6.09 4.60
CA MET A 409 -31.16 -7.09 4.03
C MET A 409 -31.57 -7.25 2.57
N ALA A 410 -30.60 -7.23 1.66
CA ALA A 410 -30.90 -7.31 0.24
C ALA A 410 -31.84 -8.51 -0.02
N PRO A 411 -32.84 -8.37 -0.92
CA PRO A 411 -33.71 -9.48 -1.26
C PRO A 411 -32.89 -10.68 -1.77
N PRO A 412 -33.41 -11.91 -1.68
CA PRO A 412 -32.70 -13.07 -2.16
C PRO A 412 -32.31 -12.90 -3.64
N SER A 413 -31.18 -13.45 -4.06
CA SER A 413 -30.75 -13.43 -5.46
C SER A 413 -30.63 -14.85 -5.99
N ILE A 414 -31.02 -15.03 -7.26
CA ILE A 414 -31.01 -16.31 -7.98
C ILE A 414 -30.08 -16.16 -9.18
N GLN A 415 -29.08 -17.02 -9.28
CA GLN A 415 -28.13 -17.04 -10.40
C GLN A 415 -28.12 -18.43 -11.04
N ILE A 416 -28.22 -18.48 -12.38
CA ILE A 416 -28.08 -19.73 -13.14
C ILE A 416 -26.64 -19.84 -13.64
N ILE A 417 -26.02 -20.98 -13.37
CA ILE A 417 -24.62 -21.27 -13.72
C ILE A 417 -24.56 -22.11 -15.00
N ASP A 418 -25.39 -23.15 -15.08
CA ASP A 418 -25.52 -24.00 -16.27
C ASP A 418 -27.00 -24.31 -16.51
N PRO A 419 -27.57 -24.01 -17.69
CA PRO A 419 -26.93 -23.41 -18.87
C PRO A 419 -26.65 -21.90 -18.76
N PRO A 420 -25.59 -21.38 -19.40
CA PRO A 420 -25.32 -19.94 -19.44
C PRO A 420 -26.45 -19.22 -20.17
N ILE A 421 -27.15 -18.32 -19.46
CA ILE A 421 -28.30 -17.60 -19.99
C ILE A 421 -27.80 -16.39 -20.79
N VAL A 422 -28.19 -16.30 -22.06
CA VAL A 422 -28.00 -15.10 -22.88
C VAL A 422 -29.26 -14.26 -22.82
N LEU A 423 -29.16 -13.04 -22.29
CA LEU A 423 -30.26 -12.08 -22.21
C LEU A 423 -30.52 -11.51 -23.61
N THR A 424 -31.62 -11.93 -24.24
CA THR A 424 -32.15 -11.25 -25.45
C THR A 424 -33.18 -10.21 -25.05
N ARG A 425 -33.36 -9.16 -25.87
CA ARG A 425 -33.93 -7.85 -25.50
C ARG A 425 -35.27 -7.85 -24.75
N ASP A 426 -36.07 -8.92 -24.79
CA ASP A 426 -37.33 -8.99 -24.04
C ASP A 426 -37.59 -10.32 -23.29
N THR A 427 -36.71 -11.33 -23.36
CA THR A 427 -36.85 -12.59 -22.58
C THR A 427 -35.53 -13.39 -22.54
N ALA A 428 -35.17 -13.93 -21.37
CA ALA A 428 -34.05 -14.85 -21.22
C ALA A 428 -34.38 -16.21 -21.87
N THR A 429 -33.71 -16.56 -22.97
CA THR A 429 -33.94 -17.83 -23.69
C THR A 429 -32.63 -18.58 -23.86
N VAL A 430 -32.64 -19.87 -23.55
CA VAL A 430 -31.50 -20.78 -23.71
C VAL A 430 -31.85 -21.82 -24.77
N LYS A 431 -31.05 -21.88 -25.83
CA LYS A 431 -31.16 -22.93 -26.85
C LYS A 431 -30.50 -24.22 -26.36
N VAL A 432 -31.21 -25.34 -26.43
CA VAL A 432 -30.73 -26.66 -26.04
C VAL A 432 -30.53 -27.54 -27.27
N ARG A 433 -29.49 -28.38 -27.27
CA ARG A 433 -29.21 -29.30 -28.39
C ARG A 433 -30.35 -30.32 -28.55
N SER A 434 -30.73 -30.57 -29.81
CA SER A 434 -31.75 -31.53 -30.24
C SER A 434 -31.46 -32.96 -29.73
N GLY A 435 -32.46 -33.62 -29.13
CA GLY A 435 -32.41 -35.03 -28.69
C GLY A 435 -32.29 -35.27 -27.18
N VAL A 436 -32.27 -34.21 -26.36
CA VAL A 436 -32.24 -34.33 -24.89
C VAL A 436 -33.66 -34.17 -24.34
N GLY A 437 -34.20 -35.18 -23.65
CA GLY A 437 -35.55 -35.16 -23.08
C GLY A 437 -35.68 -34.33 -21.79
N ALA A 438 -34.58 -34.11 -21.08
CA ALA A 438 -34.53 -33.30 -19.86
C ALA A 438 -33.19 -32.58 -19.71
N ARG A 439 -33.20 -31.29 -19.35
CA ARG A 439 -31.99 -30.49 -19.15
C ARG A 439 -31.75 -30.24 -17.65
N PRO A 440 -30.58 -30.60 -17.11
CA PRO A 440 -30.20 -30.18 -15.77
C PRO A 440 -29.97 -28.65 -15.77
N VAL A 441 -30.55 -27.99 -14.78
CA VAL A 441 -30.32 -26.58 -14.45
C VAL A 441 -29.62 -26.53 -13.11
N VAL A 442 -28.43 -25.92 -13.10
CA VAL A 442 -27.61 -25.70 -11.92
C VAL A 442 -27.50 -24.21 -11.68
N GLY A 443 -27.73 -23.80 -10.43
CA GLY A 443 -27.65 -22.41 -10.05
C GLY A 443 -27.33 -22.25 -8.57
N ARG A 444 -27.25 -20.98 -8.17
CA ARG A 444 -27.01 -20.56 -6.80
C ARG A 444 -28.10 -19.61 -6.34
N VAL A 445 -28.59 -19.81 -5.13
CA VAL A 445 -29.50 -18.91 -4.43
C VAL A 445 -28.77 -18.35 -3.21
N THR A 446 -28.74 -17.02 -3.09
CA THR A 446 -28.17 -16.37 -1.90
C THR A 446 -29.23 -15.52 -1.22
N ALA A 447 -29.38 -15.70 0.09
CA ALA A 447 -30.34 -14.96 0.90
C ALA A 447 -29.64 -14.50 2.18
N ALA A 448 -29.42 -13.20 2.31
CA ALA A 448 -28.70 -12.64 3.46
C ALA A 448 -29.44 -12.90 4.78
N ALA A 449 -30.78 -12.91 4.76
CA ALA A 449 -31.64 -13.20 5.91
C ALA A 449 -31.86 -14.71 6.17
N GLY A 450 -31.23 -15.57 5.38
CA GLY A 450 -31.51 -17.01 5.35
C GLY A 450 -32.73 -17.34 4.49
N LEU A 451 -32.64 -18.44 3.76
CA LEU A 451 -33.68 -18.88 2.85
C LEU A 451 -34.79 -19.61 3.62
N LEU A 452 -36.04 -19.29 3.31
CA LEU A 452 -37.22 -19.97 3.85
C LEU A 452 -37.71 -21.04 2.87
N SER A 453 -37.81 -20.70 1.60
CA SER A 453 -38.20 -21.64 0.55
C SER A 453 -37.58 -21.26 -0.80
N PHE A 454 -37.35 -22.29 -1.62
CA PHE A 454 -37.00 -22.15 -3.01
C PHE A 454 -37.72 -23.20 -3.84
N THR A 455 -38.39 -22.73 -4.89
CA THR A 455 -39.13 -23.58 -5.82
C THR A 455 -38.64 -23.37 -7.24
N ALA A 456 -38.61 -24.47 -8.01
CA ALA A 456 -38.43 -24.46 -9.45
C ALA A 456 -39.68 -25.10 -10.08
N ASN A 457 -40.37 -24.37 -10.95
CA ASN A 457 -41.67 -24.76 -11.53
C ASN A 457 -42.67 -25.23 -10.46
N ASP A 458 -42.77 -24.47 -9.37
CA ASP A 458 -43.61 -24.75 -8.20
C ASP A 458 -43.25 -26.03 -7.41
N VAL A 459 -42.16 -26.72 -7.77
CA VAL A 459 -41.62 -27.87 -7.02
C VAL A 459 -40.51 -27.40 -6.07
N PRO A 460 -40.63 -27.66 -4.75
CA PRO A 460 -39.56 -27.39 -3.79
C PRO A 460 -38.25 -28.07 -4.17
N GLN A 461 -37.13 -27.37 -4.05
CA GLN A 461 -35.80 -27.92 -4.33
C GLN A 461 -34.94 -27.91 -3.08
N ASP A 462 -34.15 -28.97 -2.92
CA ASP A 462 -33.11 -29.02 -1.89
C ASP A 462 -31.93 -28.16 -2.31
N ILE A 463 -31.43 -27.38 -1.34
CA ILE A 463 -30.28 -26.50 -1.51
C ILE A 463 -29.19 -26.95 -0.57
N ASP A 464 -27.97 -27.05 -1.08
CA ASP A 464 -26.81 -27.43 -0.28
C ASP A 464 -26.28 -26.28 0.60
N GLY A 465 -25.29 -26.58 1.43
CA GLY A 465 -24.72 -25.62 2.39
C GLY A 465 -24.11 -24.37 1.75
N ASP A 466 -23.77 -24.41 0.46
CA ASP A 466 -23.17 -23.30 -0.29
C ASP A 466 -24.20 -22.46 -1.07
N GLY A 467 -25.49 -22.84 -0.96
CA GLY A 467 -26.60 -22.19 -1.65
C GLY A 467 -26.81 -22.68 -3.07
N MET A 468 -26.22 -23.81 -3.47
CA MET A 468 -26.36 -24.37 -4.81
C MET A 468 -27.58 -25.29 -4.90
N PHE A 469 -28.20 -25.31 -6.08
CA PHE A 469 -29.27 -26.24 -6.41
C PHE A 469 -29.00 -26.89 -7.76
N LYS A 470 -29.55 -28.10 -7.92
CA LYS A 470 -29.56 -28.83 -9.18
C LYS A 470 -30.94 -29.43 -9.39
N THR A 471 -31.61 -29.01 -10.45
CA THR A 471 -32.93 -29.51 -10.82
C THR A 471 -32.94 -29.97 -12.27
N SER A 472 -33.75 -30.97 -12.61
CA SER A 472 -33.89 -31.46 -14.00
C SER A 472 -35.22 -30.96 -14.55
N VAL A 473 -35.16 -30.21 -15.66
CA VAL A 473 -36.36 -29.70 -16.33
C VAL A 473 -36.62 -30.54 -17.58
N ASP A 474 -37.77 -31.21 -17.63
CA ASP A 474 -38.21 -31.94 -18.82
C ASP A 474 -38.50 -30.98 -19.96
N LEU A 475 -37.95 -31.29 -21.15
CA LEU A 475 -38.08 -30.45 -22.33
C LEU A 475 -39.28 -30.92 -23.16
N GLY A 476 -40.22 -30.00 -23.37
CA GLY A 476 -41.33 -30.17 -24.31
C GLY A 476 -40.93 -29.80 -25.74
N ALA A 477 -41.79 -30.10 -26.71
CA ALA A 477 -41.60 -29.64 -28.09
C ALA A 477 -41.68 -28.10 -28.15
N GLY A 478 -40.58 -27.44 -28.51
CA GLY A 478 -40.49 -25.98 -28.61
C GLY A 478 -39.96 -25.30 -27.34
N LYS A 479 -40.66 -24.27 -26.84
CA LYS A 479 -40.24 -23.44 -25.69
C LYS A 479 -40.84 -23.95 -24.39
N THR A 480 -40.01 -24.46 -23.51
CA THR A 480 -40.36 -24.83 -22.13
C THR A 480 -40.08 -23.66 -21.19
N ARG A 481 -41.10 -23.21 -20.45
CA ARG A 481 -40.95 -22.15 -19.44
C ARG A 481 -40.34 -22.72 -18.16
N VAL A 482 -39.41 -21.98 -17.58
CA VAL A 482 -38.84 -22.28 -16.26
C VAL A 482 -39.01 -21.07 -15.35
N THR A 483 -39.69 -21.28 -14.23
CA THR A 483 -39.93 -20.27 -13.20
C THR A 483 -39.23 -20.69 -11.92
N MET A 484 -38.44 -19.81 -11.31
CA MET A 484 -37.79 -20.04 -10.04
C MET A 484 -38.16 -18.95 -9.05
N VAL A 485 -38.52 -19.33 -7.83
CA VAL A 485 -38.94 -18.40 -6.78
C VAL A 485 -38.19 -18.69 -5.49
N ALA A 486 -37.51 -17.69 -4.96
CA ALA A 486 -36.85 -17.72 -3.65
C ALA A 486 -37.59 -16.79 -2.68
N VAL A 487 -37.86 -17.27 -1.47
CA VAL A 487 -38.42 -16.47 -0.37
C VAL A 487 -37.49 -16.58 0.82
N ASP A 488 -37.09 -15.45 1.39
CA ASP A 488 -36.26 -15.41 2.59
C ASP A 488 -37.10 -15.49 3.88
N ARG A 489 -36.44 -15.68 5.02
CA ARG A 489 -37.10 -15.74 6.34
C ARG A 489 -37.76 -14.43 6.77
N GLN A 490 -37.50 -13.34 6.06
CA GLN A 490 -38.13 -12.03 6.26
C GLN A 490 -39.33 -11.80 5.32
N GLY A 491 -39.67 -12.78 4.47
CA GLY A 491 -40.78 -12.72 3.52
C GLY A 491 -40.48 -11.96 2.22
N LYS A 492 -39.23 -11.59 1.95
CA LYS A 492 -38.85 -10.98 0.67
C LYS A 492 -38.71 -12.05 -0.41
N ARG A 493 -39.20 -11.72 -1.61
CA ARG A 493 -39.32 -12.65 -2.73
C ARG A 493 -38.44 -12.21 -3.90
N ALA A 494 -37.75 -13.16 -4.52
CA ALA A 494 -37.12 -13.00 -5.82
C ALA A 494 -37.65 -14.07 -6.77
N ALA A 495 -37.89 -13.67 -8.02
CA ALA A 495 -38.37 -14.56 -9.06
C ALA A 495 -37.53 -14.41 -10.32
N LEU A 496 -37.19 -15.53 -10.94
CA LEU A 496 -36.48 -15.59 -12.22
C LEU A 496 -37.30 -16.45 -13.18
N GLU A 497 -37.56 -15.92 -14.37
CA GLU A 497 -38.23 -16.63 -15.46
C GLU A 497 -37.33 -16.67 -16.69
N PHE A 498 -37.18 -17.86 -17.27
CA PHE A 498 -36.47 -18.04 -18.54
C PHE A 498 -37.07 -19.20 -19.34
N PHE A 499 -36.73 -19.29 -20.62
CA PHE A 499 -37.21 -20.34 -21.51
C PHE A 499 -36.07 -21.26 -21.94
N LEU A 500 -36.31 -22.56 -21.90
CA LEU A 500 -35.49 -23.57 -22.57
C LEU A 500 -36.14 -23.87 -23.92
N GLU A 501 -35.44 -23.60 -25.01
CA GLU A 501 -35.92 -23.87 -26.36
C GLU A 501 -35.22 -25.13 -26.91
N SER A 502 -36.01 -26.14 -27.27
CA SER A 502 -35.51 -27.37 -27.89
C SER A 502 -35.98 -27.47 -29.34
N ASP A 503 -35.04 -27.73 -30.25
CA ASP A 503 -35.33 -28.09 -31.63
C ASP A 503 -35.51 -29.62 -31.71
N ALA A 504 -36.71 -30.19 -31.46
CA ALA A 504 -36.86 -31.62 -31.75
C ALA A 504 -38.28 -32.06 -32.11
N ALA A 505 -38.42 -32.57 -33.33
CA ALA A 505 -39.39 -33.61 -33.65
C ALA A 505 -39.09 -34.85 -32.77
N VAL A 506 -40.12 -35.33 -32.08
CA VAL A 506 -40.11 -36.36 -31.03
C VAL A 506 -39.55 -37.70 -31.51
N ILE A 507 -38.62 -38.32 -30.76
CA ILE A 507 -38.30 -39.76 -30.88
C ILE A 507 -38.79 -40.47 -29.61
N LYS A 508 -39.73 -41.42 -29.77
CA LYS A 508 -40.27 -42.29 -28.71
C LYS A 508 -39.22 -43.28 -28.18
N PRO A 509 -39.32 -43.76 -26.92
CA PRO A 509 -38.37 -44.70 -26.34
C PRO A 509 -38.54 -46.10 -26.94
N VAL A 510 -37.43 -46.71 -27.40
CA VAL A 510 -37.38 -48.11 -27.86
C VAL A 510 -36.85 -49.00 -26.75
N ALA A 511 -37.53 -50.13 -26.59
CA ALA A 511 -37.34 -51.15 -25.56
C ALA A 511 -36.03 -51.96 -25.70
N THR A 512 -35.52 -52.38 -24.54
CA THR A 512 -34.77 -53.62 -24.22
C THR A 512 -33.75 -54.17 -25.23
N ALA A 513 -32.46 -54.13 -24.86
CA ALA A 513 -31.42 -54.96 -25.47
C ALA A 513 -31.24 -56.29 -24.69
N PRO A 514 -31.05 -57.45 -25.37
CA PRO A 514 -30.73 -58.72 -24.71
C PRO A 514 -29.20 -58.84 -24.45
N PRO A 515 -28.75 -59.76 -23.57
CA PRO A 515 -27.35 -59.81 -23.15
C PRO A 515 -26.49 -60.64 -24.12
N ARG A 516 -25.28 -60.18 -24.42
CA ARG A 516 -24.18 -61.00 -24.98
C ARG A 516 -22.87 -60.55 -24.33
N LEU A 517 -22.35 -61.36 -23.40
CA LEU A 517 -21.39 -62.46 -23.59
C LEU A 517 -19.95 -61.97 -23.41
N ALA A 518 -19.29 -62.61 -22.45
CA ALA A 518 -17.96 -62.34 -21.98
C ALA A 518 -16.86 -62.70 -23.00
N GLY A 519 -15.76 -61.97 -22.90
CA GLY A 519 -14.42 -62.47 -23.16
C GLY A 519 -13.91 -62.33 -24.60
N GLN A 520 -12.94 -61.44 -24.80
CA GLN A 520 -11.60 -61.84 -25.26
C GLN A 520 -10.61 -60.67 -25.14
N ASN A 521 -9.51 -60.96 -24.45
CA ASN A 521 -8.27 -60.18 -24.38
C ASN A 521 -7.53 -60.20 -25.72
N LEU A 522 -7.21 -59.02 -26.26
CA LEU A 522 -6.06 -58.72 -27.14
C LEU A 522 -5.79 -57.23 -26.88
N GLY A 523 -4.66 -56.73 -26.41
CA GLY A 523 -3.27 -57.11 -26.67
C GLY A 523 -2.56 -55.89 -27.28
N LEU A 524 -1.82 -55.16 -26.43
CA LEU A 524 -0.66 -54.29 -26.70
C LEU A 524 -0.65 -53.33 -27.91
N GLY A 525 -0.34 -52.06 -27.63
CA GLY A 525 0.23 -51.12 -28.58
C GLY A 525 0.72 -49.85 -27.89
N LYS A 526 2.00 -49.82 -27.49
CA LYS A 526 2.72 -48.60 -27.10
C LYS A 526 2.88 -47.71 -28.33
N TYR A 527 2.58 -46.42 -28.20
CA TYR A 527 3.38 -45.30 -28.73
C TYR A 527 3.20 -44.10 -27.81
#